data_AF-A0A2D1ST73-F1
#
_entry.id   AF-A0A2D1ST73-F1
#
_cell.length_a   1.000
_cell.length_b   1.000
_cell.length_c   1.000
_cell.angle_alpha   90.00
_cell.angle_beta   90.00
_cell.angle_gamma   90.00
#
_symmetry.space_group_name_H-M   'P 1'
#
loop_
_entity.id
_entity.type
_entity.pdbx_description
1 polymer ?
#
loop_
_entity_poly.entity_id
_entity_poly.type
_entity_poly.pdbx_seq_one_letter_code
_entity_poly.pdbx_strand_id
1 'polypeptide(L)' 'MKLNNYESCQGCVCNQLRRLQPQTEVDLYLVGGQIIENVIFINISSKDCCAFFVDPSTDPDSTIIVDCQYIQAIRLETV' A
#
# COMPACT_ATOMS: atom_id res chain seq x y z
N MET A 1 3.77 -26.05 -21.37
CA MET A 1 2.84 -25.58 -20.33
C MET A 1 2.74 -24.07 -20.47
N LYS A 2 1.52 -23.52 -20.63
CA LYS A 2 1.30 -22.08 -20.72
C LYS A 2 1.58 -21.45 -19.35
N LEU A 3 2.54 -20.54 -19.27
CA LEU A 3 2.64 -19.60 -18.15
C LEU A 3 1.46 -18.64 -18.28
N ASN A 4 0.39 -18.89 -17.55
CA ASN A 4 -0.67 -17.91 -17.43
C ASN A 4 -0.08 -16.73 -16.64
N ASN A 5 0.17 -15.61 -17.32
CA ASN A 5 0.39 -14.31 -16.67
C ASN A 5 -0.92 -13.91 -15.97
N TYR A 6 -1.18 -14.48 -14.79
CA TYR A 6 -2.06 -13.84 -13.83
C TYR A 6 -1.22 -12.70 -13.26
N GLU A 7 -1.47 -11.46 -13.67
CA GLU A 7 -0.90 -10.33 -12.95
C GLU A 7 -1.28 -10.52 -11.48
N SER A 8 -0.28 -10.82 -10.64
CA SER A 8 -0.51 -11.04 -9.22
C SER A 8 -1.02 -9.71 -8.65
N CYS A 9 -1.94 -9.76 -7.69
CA CYS A 9 -2.50 -8.58 -7.01
C CYS A 9 -3.35 -7.69 -7.94
N GLN A 10 -4.64 -8.01 -7.97
CA GLN A 10 -5.67 -7.27 -8.70
C GLN A 10 -6.32 -6.25 -7.76
N GLY A 11 -6.74 -5.10 -8.30
CA GLY A 11 -7.48 -4.10 -7.54
C GLY A 11 -7.05 -2.67 -7.83
N CYS A 12 -7.97 -1.73 -7.60
CA CYS A 12 -7.73 -0.31 -7.84
C CYS A 12 -6.53 0.18 -7.00
N VAL A 13 -6.52 -0.09 -5.70
CA VAL A 13 -5.46 0.38 -4.79
C VAL A 13 -4.11 -0.23 -5.14
N CYS A 14 -4.02 -1.55 -5.34
CA CYS A 14 -2.77 -2.19 -5.80
C CYS A 14 -2.21 -1.52 -7.07
N ASN A 15 -3.08 -1.18 -8.02
CA ASN A 15 -2.67 -0.48 -9.26
C ASN A 15 -2.23 0.96 -9.03
N GLN A 16 -2.86 1.68 -8.10
CA GLN A 16 -2.42 3.04 -7.74
C GLN A 16 -1.06 2.99 -7.03
N LEU A 17 -0.88 2.10 -6.06
CA LEU A 17 0.38 1.95 -5.33
C LEU A 17 1.57 1.61 -6.24
N ARG A 18 1.36 0.84 -7.32
CA ARG A 18 2.41 0.56 -8.33
C ARG A 18 2.91 1.81 -9.06
N ARG A 19 2.08 2.85 -9.14
CA ARG A 19 2.37 4.11 -9.85
C ARG A 19 2.68 5.24 -8.89
N LEU A 20 2.42 5.04 -7.60
CA LEU A 20 2.63 6.03 -6.57
C LEU A 20 4.13 6.26 -6.37
N GLN A 21 4.52 7.51 -6.19
CA GLN A 21 5.89 7.86 -5.91
C GLN A 21 6.24 7.41 -4.47
N PRO A 22 7.36 6.69 -4.25
CA PRO A 22 7.89 6.47 -2.90
C PRO A 22 8.06 7.79 -2.16
N GLN A 23 7.98 7.76 -0.83
CA GLN A 23 7.99 8.94 0.04
C GLN A 23 6.72 9.80 -0.01
N THR A 24 5.65 9.31 -0.64
CA THR A 24 4.34 9.98 -0.58
C THR A 24 3.64 9.62 0.73
N GLU A 25 3.13 10.62 1.43
CA GLU A 25 2.29 10.46 2.62
C GLU A 25 0.86 10.09 2.21
N VAL A 26 0.32 9.06 2.85
CA VAL A 26 -1.01 8.54 2.57
C VAL A 26 -1.72 8.09 3.84
N ASP A 27 -3.05 8.09 3.76
CA ASP A 27 -3.88 7.32 4.70
C ASP A 27 -4.41 6.07 4.03
N LEU A 28 -4.43 4.98 4.79
CA LEU A 28 -4.93 3.68 4.36
C LEU A 28 -6.29 3.41 4.99
N TYR A 29 -7.29 3.14 4.15
CA TYR A 29 -8.62 2.70 4.59
C TYR A 29 -8.70 1.20 4.36
N LEU A 30 -8.72 0.42 5.44
CA LEU A 30 -8.72 -1.03 5.37
C LEU A 30 -10.14 -1.59 5.35
N VAL A 31 -10.28 -2.77 4.74
CA VAL A 31 -11.50 -3.57 4.86
C VAL A 31 -11.82 -3.79 6.35
N GLY A 32 -13.07 -3.55 6.74
CA GLY A 32 -13.50 -3.59 8.15
C GLY A 32 -13.46 -2.23 8.86
N GLY A 33 -13.05 -1.16 8.18
CA GLY A 33 -13.21 0.22 8.65
C GLY A 33 -12.06 0.74 9.52
N GLN A 34 -10.95 -0.01 9.61
CA GLN A 34 -9.73 0.48 10.23
C GLN A 34 -9.05 1.51 9.33
N ILE A 35 -8.41 2.51 9.95
CA ILE A 35 -7.66 3.57 9.25
C ILE A 35 -6.25 3.59 9.82
N ILE A 36 -5.25 3.70 8.94
CA ILE A 36 -3.86 3.97 9.31
C ILE A 36 -3.50 5.32 8.68
N GLU A 37 -3.20 6.31 9.50
CA GLU A 37 -3.05 7.71 9.08
C GLU A 37 -1.58 8.15 9.00
N ASN A 38 -1.29 9.11 8.12
CA ASN A 38 0.01 9.80 7.99
C ASN A 38 1.21 8.86 7.80
N VAL A 39 1.02 7.77 7.06
CA VAL A 39 2.11 6.82 6.77
C VAL A 39 2.77 7.14 5.44
N ILE A 40 4.08 6.93 5.39
CA ILE A 40 4.88 7.19 4.20
C ILE A 40 4.99 5.91 3.39
N PHE A 41 4.58 5.96 2.13
CA PHE A 41 4.72 4.85 1.19
C PHE A 41 6.18 4.57 0.83
N ILE A 42 6.63 3.33 1.03
CA ILE A 42 7.97 2.89 0.66
C ILE A 42 7.95 2.29 -0.75
N ASN A 43 7.24 1.18 -0.92
CA ASN A 43 7.09 0.45 -2.18
C ASN A 43 5.97 -0.59 -2.09
N ILE A 44 5.70 -1.25 -3.23
CA ILE A 44 4.82 -2.42 -3.32
C ILE A 44 5.54 -3.56 -4.04
N SER A 45 5.40 -4.77 -3.53
CA SER A 45 5.86 -5.99 -4.19
C SER A 45 4.72 -6.60 -4.97
N SER A 46 4.87 -6.62 -6.30
CA SER A 46 3.91 -7.29 -7.19
C SER A 46 4.00 -8.82 -7.13
N LYS A 47 4.95 -9.39 -6.38
CA LYS A 47 5.11 -10.85 -6.22
C LYS A 47 4.16 -11.43 -5.17
N ASP A 48 3.90 -10.67 -4.10
CA ASP A 48 3.20 -11.12 -2.89
C ASP A 48 2.10 -10.15 -2.41
N CYS A 49 1.84 -9.07 -3.16
CA CYS A 49 0.78 -8.09 -2.88
C CYS A 49 1.01 -7.21 -1.65
N CYS A 50 2.20 -7.30 -1.07
CA CYS A 50 2.58 -6.50 0.09
C CYS A 50 2.93 -5.07 -0.33
N ALA A 51 2.26 -4.10 0.28
CA ALA A 51 2.63 -2.70 0.28
C ALA A 51 3.29 -2.35 1.64
N PHE A 52 4.37 -1.57 1.57
CA PHE A 52 5.24 -1.27 2.69
C PHE A 52 5.16 0.21 3.02
N PHE A 53 5.01 0.53 4.30
CA PHE A 53 4.87 1.88 4.81
C PHE A 53 5.68 2.05 6.09
N VAL A 54 6.03 3.30 6.41
CA VAL A 54 6.54 3.67 7.74
C VAL A 54 5.64 4.71 8.37
N ASP A 55 5.49 4.67 9.69
CA ASP A 55 4.90 5.75 10.47
C ASP A 55 6.04 6.56 11.11
N PRO A 56 6.40 7.74 10.56
CA PRO A 56 7.49 8.55 11.09
C PRO A 56 7.15 9.19 12.46
N SER A 57 5.87 9.20 12.85
CA SER A 57 5.37 9.93 14.02
C SER A 57 5.32 9.06 15.28
N THR A 58 4.99 7.78 15.14
CA THR A 58 4.82 6.88 16.29
C THR A 58 5.91 5.81 16.40
N ASP A 59 6.43 5.31 15.28
CA ASP A 59 7.42 4.22 15.28
C ASP A 59 8.29 4.25 14.00
N PRO A 60 9.25 5.20 13.91
CA PRO A 60 10.02 5.45 12.70
C PRO A 60 10.99 4.32 12.32
N ASP A 61 11.28 3.40 13.25
CA ASP A 61 12.17 2.27 13.05
C ASP A 61 11.42 1.00 12.60
N SER A 62 10.08 1.05 12.56
CA SER A 62 9.23 -0.06 12.16
C SER A 62 8.74 0.06 10.71
N THR A 63 8.37 -1.08 10.12
CA THR A 63 7.73 -1.14 8.80
C THR A 63 6.36 -1.77 8.94
N ILE A 64 5.34 -1.06 8.46
CA ILE A 64 3.97 -1.56 8.33
C ILE A 64 3.86 -2.25 6.98
N ILE A 65 3.44 -3.52 6.99
CA ILE A 65 3.26 -4.33 5.79
C ILE A 65 1.78 -4.67 5.67
N VAL A 66 1.16 -4.27 4.55
CA VAL A 66 -0.27 -4.47 4.31
C VAL A 66 -0.48 -5.17 2.97
N ASP A 67 -1.34 -6.18 2.92
CA ASP A 67 -1.80 -6.73 1.65
C ASP A 67 -2.68 -5.69 0.95
N CYS A 68 -2.23 -5.21 -0.23
CA CYS A 68 -2.89 -4.16 -0.98
C CYS A 68 -4.34 -4.50 -1.36
N GLN A 69 -4.72 -5.78 -1.35
CA GLN A 69 -6.07 -6.24 -1.65
C GLN A 69 -7.05 -5.99 -0.49
N TYR A 70 -6.54 -5.76 0.72
CA TYR A 70 -7.33 -5.37 1.90
C TYR A 70 -7.35 -3.87 2.14
N ILE A 71 -6.67 -3.10 1.29
CA ILE A 71 -6.79 -1.65 1.28
C ILE A 71 -7.97 -1.28 0.37
N GLN A 72 -9.04 -0.78 0.98
CA GLN A 72 -10.25 -0.37 0.28
C GLN A 72 -10.06 0.99 -0.42
N ALA A 73 -9.30 1.90 0.19
CA ALA A 73 -8.96 3.19 -0.39
C ALA A 73 -7.62 3.71 0.15
N ILE A 74 -7.00 4.61 -0.62
CA ILE A 74 -5.90 5.46 -0.15
C ILE A 74 -6.31 6.91 -0.32
N ARG A 75 -5.96 7.76 0.66
CA ARG A 75 -6.01 9.22 0.52
C ARG A 75 -4.59 9.72 0.37
N LEU A 76 -4.32 10.51 -0.67
CA LEU A 76 -3.04 11.17 -0.84
C LEU A 76 -3.11 12.48 -0.07
N GLU A 77 -2.21 12.68 0.88
CA GLU A 77 -2.09 13.95 1.57
C GLU A 77 -1.26 14.89 0.69
N THR A 78 -1.88 15.93 0.15
CA THR A 78 -1.16 17.00 -0.53
C THR A 78 -0.78 18.06 0.49
N VAL A 79 0.52 18.33 0.58
CA VAL A 79 1.06 19.56 1.19
C VAL A 79 0.68 20.80 0.40
#